data_AF-A0A7X4DLL2-F1
#
_entry.id   AF-A0A7X4DLL2-F1
#
_cell.length_a   1.000
_cell.length_b   1.000
_cell.length_c   1.000
_cell.angle_alpha   90.00
_cell.angle_beta   90.00
_cell.angle_gamma   90.00
#
_symmetry.space_group_name_H-M   'P 1'
#
loop_
_entity.id
_entity.type
_entity.pdbx_description
1 polymer ?
#
loop_
_entity_poly.entity_id
_entity_poly.type
_entity_poly.pdbx_seq_one_letter_code
_entity_poly.pdbx_strand_id
1 'polypeptide(L)' 'MDPYLNPDHLSLQADVRRFALDSIVPVARELDETGRFPWDNVKSMGERGWLGVPVP' A
#
# COMPACT_ATOMS: atom_id res chain seq x y z
N MET A 1 20.05 -7.93 9.84
CA MET A 1 19.02 -7.06 10.43
C MET A 1 19.10 -5.71 9.76
N ASP A 2 17.96 -5.12 9.42
CA ASP A 2 17.91 -3.77 8.88
C ASP A 2 18.27 -2.76 9.99
N PRO A 3 19.36 -1.99 9.89
CA PRO A 3 19.83 -1.15 10.99
C PRO A 3 18.91 0.05 11.29
N TYR A 4 17.97 0.35 10.40
CA TYR A 4 17.08 1.51 10.49
C TYR A 4 15.60 1.13 10.67
N LEU A 5 15.27 -0.17 10.70
CA LEU A 5 13.90 -0.64 10.82
C LEU A 5 13.67 -1.28 12.19
N ASN A 6 12.64 -0.82 12.88
CA ASN A 6 12.15 -1.46 14.10
C ASN A 6 11.10 -2.54 13.74
N PRO A 7 10.64 -3.35 14.71
CA PRO A 7 9.62 -4.36 14.45
C PRO A 7 8.34 -3.83 13.82
N ASP A 8 7.89 -2.62 14.19
CA ASP A 8 6.67 -2.01 13.64
C ASP A 8 6.85 -1.66 12.16
N HIS A 9 8.01 -1.15 11.77
CA HIS A 9 8.35 -0.90 10.36
C HIS A 9 8.32 -2.20 9.54
N LEU A 10 8.89 -3.27 10.09
CA LEU A 10 8.90 -4.58 9.43
C LEU A 10 7.50 -5.17 9.30
N SER A 11 6.66 -5.01 10.32
CA SER A 11 5.25 -5.40 10.28
C SER A 11 4.49 -4.63 9.21
N LEU A 12 4.63 -3.30 9.18
CA LEU A 12 3.98 -2.45 8.17
C LEU A 12 4.43 -2.82 6.75
N GLN A 13 5.73 -3.06 6.53
CA GLN A 13 6.23 -3.50 5.22
C GLN A 13 5.61 -4.84 4.79
N ALA A 14 5.46 -5.80 5.72
CA ALA A 14 4.84 -7.09 5.43
C ALA A 14 3.36 -6.91 5.02
N ASP A 15 2.62 -6.07 5.75
CA ASP A 15 1.21 -5.79 5.47
C ASP A 15 1.01 -5.06 4.13
N VAL A 16 1.83 -4.04 3.86
CA VAL A 16 1.81 -3.29 2.59
C VAL A 16 2.18 -4.20 1.42
N ARG A 17 3.20 -5.07 1.59
CA ARG A 17 3.59 -6.03 0.56
C ARG A 17 2.44 -6.97 0.21
N ARG A 18 1.75 -7.50 1.22
CA ARG A 18 0.61 -8.39 1.01
C ARG A 18 -0.52 -7.67 0.27
N PHE A 19 -0.86 -6.45 0.69
CA PHE A 19 -1.87 -5.64 -0.01
C PHE A 19 -1.48 -5.35 -1.46
N ALA A 20 -0.21 -5.06 -1.74
CA ALA A 20 0.24 -4.84 -3.10
C ALA A 20 0.02 -6.06 -3.99
N LEU A 21 0.36 -7.26 -3.50
CA LEU A 21 0.17 -8.52 -4.24
C LEU A 21 -1.31 -8.85 -4.42
N ASP A 22 -2.12 -8.67 -3.38
CA ASP A 22 -3.53 -9.10 -3.37
C ASP A 22 -4.46 -8.08 -4.06
N SER A 23 -4.12 -6.79 -4.06
CA SER A 23 -5.03 -5.71 -4.48
C SER A 23 -4.48 -4.78 -5.57
N ILE A 24 -3.16 -4.54 -5.63
CA ILE A 24 -2.59 -3.63 -6.64
C ILE A 24 -2.20 -4.40 -7.91
N VAL A 25 -1.42 -5.48 -7.77
CA VAL A 25 -0.90 -6.28 -8.90
C VAL A 25 -1.99 -6.75 -9.87
N PRO A 26 -3.18 -7.22 -9.41
CA PRO A 26 -4.20 -7.73 -10.33
C PRO A 26 -4.76 -6.67 -11.30
N VAL A 27 -4.83 -5.40 -10.86
CA VAL A 27 -5.47 -4.31 -11.61
C VAL A 27 -4.47 -3.35 -12.26
N ALA A 28 -3.18 -3.45 -11.91
CA ALA A 28 -2.15 -2.49 -12.30
C ALA A 28 -2.07 -2.26 -13.83
N ARG A 29 -2.11 -3.33 -14.63
CA ARG A 29 -2.00 -3.23 -16.10
C ARG A 29 -3.18 -2.49 -16.72
N GLU A 30 -4.40 -2.84 -16.35
CA GLU A 30 -5.61 -2.20 -16.88
C GLU A 30 -5.64 -0.71 -16.50
N LEU A 31 -5.24 -0.38 -15.28
CA LEU A 31 -5.24 1.00 -14.81
C LEU A 31 -4.15 1.84 -15.49
N ASP A 32 -2.99 1.27 -15.77
CA ASP A 32 -1.93 1.91 -16.56
C ASP A 32 -2.40 2.18 -18.00
N GLU A 33 -2.95 1.16 -18.67
CA GLU A 33 -3.47 1.26 -20.04
C GLU A 33 -4.62 2.28 -20.16
N THR A 34 -5.50 2.35 -19.16
CA THR A 34 -6.68 3.24 -19.19
C THR A 34 -6.41 4.63 -18.59
N GLY A 35 -5.30 4.82 -17.89
CA GLY A 35 -4.99 6.05 -17.15
C GLY A 35 -6.00 6.39 -16.05
N ARG A 36 -6.83 5.44 -15.62
CA ARG A 36 -7.83 5.67 -14.57
C ARG A 36 -7.18 5.66 -13.19
N PHE A 37 -7.63 6.57 -12.34
CA PHE A 37 -7.15 6.63 -10.97
C PHE A 37 -7.64 5.42 -10.14
N PRO A 38 -6.77 4.77 -9.33
CA PRO A 38 -7.10 3.58 -8.53
C PRO A 38 -7.90 3.93 -7.27
N TRP A 39 -9.13 4.43 -7.42
CA TRP A 39 -9.96 4.88 -6.28
C TRP A 39 -10.18 3.81 -5.22
N ASP A 40 -10.42 2.56 -5.63
CA ASP A 40 -10.68 1.46 -4.70
C ASP A 40 -9.44 1.12 -3.85
N ASN A 41 -8.27 1.06 -4.49
CA ASN A 41 -7.00 0.82 -3.79
C ASN A 41 -6.70 1.96 -2.81
N VAL A 42 -6.82 3.22 -3.25
CA VAL A 42 -6.54 4.40 -2.43
C VAL A 42 -7.50 4.50 -1.25
N LYS A 43 -8.79 4.21 -1.46
CA LYS A 43 -9.78 4.15 -0.38
C LYS A 43 -9.40 3.11 0.66
N SER A 44 -9.03 1.90 0.24
CA SER A 44 -8.61 0.84 1.16
C SER A 44 -7.33 1.20 1.93
N MET A 45 -6.37 1.88 1.28
CA MET A 45 -5.18 2.42 1.96
C MET A 45 -5.54 3.48 3.00
N GLY A 46 -6.53 4.33 2.71
CA GLY A 46 -7.03 5.35 3.62
C GLY A 46 -7.72 4.74 4.86
N GLU A 47 -8.57 3.74 4.69
CA GLU A 47 -9.24 3.02 5.78
C GLU A 47 -8.23 2.33 6.73
N ARG A 48 -7.06 1.96 6.22
CA ARG A 48 -5.95 1.37 7.01
C ARG A 48 -5.04 2.43 7.67
N GLY A 49 -5.29 3.71 7.44
CA GLY A 49 -4.47 4.82 7.96
C GLY A 49 -3.13 5.01 7.23
N TRP A 50 -2.87 4.29 6.14
CA TRP A 50 -1.56 4.31 5.47
C TRP A 50 -1.29 5.62 4.73
N LEU A 51 -2.32 6.41 4.42
CA LEU A 51 -2.17 7.73 3.79
C LEU A 51 -1.89 8.85 4.81
N GLY A 52 -1.92 8.54 6.12
CA GLY A 52 -1.69 9.48 7.21
C GLY A 52 -0.42 9.22 8.01
N VAL A 53 0.44 8.28 7.62
CA VAL A 53 1.63 7.87 8.39
C VAL A 53 2.51 9.03 8.89
N PRO A 54 2.79 10.09 8.10
CA PRO A 54 3.60 11.22 8.58
C PRO A 54 2.82 12.29 9.36
N VAL A 55 1.50 12.16 9.48
CA VAL A 55 0.62 13.15 10.12
C VAL A 55 0.38 12.75 11.58
N PRO A 56 0.64 13.65 12.57
CA PRO A 56 0.38 13.40 13.98
C PRO A 56 -1.08 13.12 14.34
#